data_AF-A0A4Q0A0D2-F1
#
_entry.id   AF-A0A4Q0A0D2-F1
#
_cell.length_a   1.000
_cell.length_b   1.000
_cell.length_c   1.000
_cell.angle_alpha   90.00
_cell.angle_beta   90.00
_cell.angle_gamma   90.00
#
_symmetry.space_group_name_H-M   'P 1'
#
loop_
_entity.id
_entity.type
_entity.pdbx_description
1 polymer ?
#
loop_
_entity_poly.entity_id
_entity_poly.type
_entity_poly.pdbx_seq_one_letter_code
_entity_poly.pdbx_strand_id
1 'polypeptide(L)'
;MKQDVLECIESTFVTLLRYLGQHHIKPAFDTAIHQLAQIQLLNHHHRHAAGYTYSLNSLTQYLELIHLADLIVHMVEVYYKQEMLCFVDENDFLSMCNQEKRALEAKIDDQAAAGLDHVIDVMMDQVEHILRTRQEVSDFDPPPGVSVDLRSTPACQSVLDCLSQYTTLVTRATDKHIVEVFLGEVGLRFYNILNQHIRRFRIDTGAGGFQLISDLNEYHGWASRYLKNPEIVRYFDVLKEVGHLFIVTPQHLRDLLHDAPRFEPVLRVEEVYEFVELRTDYAKIKSMVDERCVLM
;
A
#
# COMPACT_ATOMS: atom_id res chain seq x y z
N MET A 1 27.49 28.64 41.24
CA MET A 1 27.11 27.40 41.97
C MET A 1 25.69 26.94 41.66
N LYS A 2 24.62 27.73 41.87
CA LYS A 2 23.27 27.31 41.44
C LYS A 2 23.10 27.27 39.91
N GLN A 3 23.63 28.26 39.20
CA GLN A 3 23.61 28.33 37.73
C GLN A 3 24.37 27.15 37.10
N ASP A 4 25.62 26.93 37.51
CA ASP A 4 26.47 25.85 36.98
C ASP A 4 25.86 24.44 37.19
N VAL A 5 25.10 24.24 38.28
CA VAL A 5 24.41 22.97 38.54
C VAL A 5 23.20 22.80 37.61
N LEU A 6 22.43 23.85 37.35
CA LEU A 6 21.32 23.82 36.40
C LEU A 6 21.82 23.51 34.98
N GLU A 7 22.87 24.22 34.54
CA GLU A 7 23.50 23.98 33.23
C GLU A 7 24.03 22.54 33.10
N CYS A 8 24.58 21.98 34.18
CA CYS A 8 25.04 20.59 34.21
C CYS A 8 23.89 19.58 34.08
N ILE A 9 22.76 19.82 34.77
CA ILE A 9 21.55 18.97 34.68
C ILE A 9 21.00 18.97 33.26
N GLU A 10 20.79 20.15 32.68
CA GLU A 10 20.31 20.30 31.29
C GLU A 10 21.25 19.64 30.28
N SER A 11 22.56 19.89 30.40
CA SER A 11 23.57 19.29 29.52
C SER A 11 23.59 17.77 29.64
N THR A 12 23.40 17.22 30.85
CA THR A 12 23.36 15.77 31.07
C THR A 12 22.11 15.15 30.44
N PHE A 13 20.95 15.78 30.61
CA PHE A 13 19.69 15.34 30.00
C PHE A 13 19.78 15.36 28.46
N VAL A 14 20.28 16.46 27.87
CA VAL A 14 20.52 16.57 26.44
C VAL A 14 21.47 15.48 25.93
N THR A 15 22.54 15.21 26.66
CA THR A 15 23.51 14.16 26.30
C THR A 15 22.87 12.78 26.31
N LEU A 16 22.03 12.49 27.31
CA LEU A 16 21.27 11.25 27.41
C LEU A 16 20.35 11.07 26.18
N LEU A 17 19.56 12.09 25.82
CA LEU A 17 18.63 12.00 24.68
C LEU A 17 19.36 11.79 23.36
N ARG A 18 20.46 12.51 23.14
CA ARG A 18 21.32 12.31 21.96
C ARG A 18 21.89 10.90 21.90
N TYR A 19 22.38 10.40 23.03
CA TYR A 19 22.96 9.06 23.08
C TYR A 19 21.91 7.98 22.82
N LEU A 20 20.74 8.10 23.44
CA LEU A 20 19.59 7.22 23.21
C LEU A 20 19.18 7.21 21.73
N GLY A 21 18.99 8.39 21.13
CA GLY A 21 18.58 8.53 19.74
C GLY A 21 19.63 8.10 18.71
N GLN A 22 20.93 8.30 18.97
CA GLN A 22 22.00 8.03 18.00
C GLN A 22 22.62 6.63 18.15
N HIS A 23 22.72 6.11 19.37
CA HIS A 23 23.44 4.86 19.64
C HIS A 23 22.53 3.68 19.98
N HIS A 24 21.25 3.90 20.30
CA HIS A 24 20.30 2.83 20.56
C HIS A 24 19.20 2.77 19.52
N ILE A 25 18.41 3.83 19.39
CA ILE A 25 17.22 3.84 18.54
C ILE A 25 17.60 3.71 17.07
N LYS A 26 18.41 4.65 16.55
CA LYS A 26 18.77 4.62 15.13
C LYS A 26 19.43 3.30 14.69
N PRO A 27 20.44 2.75 15.38
CA PRO A 27 21.05 1.48 14.97
C PRO A 27 20.08 0.29 15.02
N ALA A 28 19.14 0.27 15.97
CA ALA A 28 18.12 -0.77 16.05
C ALA A 28 17.18 -0.72 14.83
N PHE A 29 16.67 0.48 14.50
CA PHE A 29 15.82 0.67 13.31
C PHE A 29 16.59 0.40 12.02
N ASP A 30 17.81 0.92 11.86
CA ASP A 30 18.64 0.65 10.68
C ASP A 30 18.85 -0.87 10.48
N THR A 31 19.06 -1.61 11.57
CA THR A 31 19.20 -3.08 11.51
C THR A 31 17.90 -3.77 11.11
N ALA A 32 16.77 -3.37 11.69
CA ALA A 32 15.47 -3.95 11.39
C ALA A 32 15.01 -3.63 9.95
N ILE A 33 15.23 -2.40 9.49
CA ILE A 33 14.95 -1.98 8.10
C ILE A 33 15.84 -2.76 7.12
N HIS A 34 17.11 -2.96 7.44
CA HIS A 34 18.00 -3.77 6.60
C HIS A 34 17.54 -5.23 6.52
N GLN A 35 17.02 -5.81 7.61
CA GLN A 35 16.40 -7.13 7.59
C GLN A 35 15.15 -7.17 6.72
N LEU A 36 14.32 -6.12 6.77
CA LEU A 36 13.16 -5.98 5.88
C LEU A 36 13.58 -5.90 4.40
N ALA A 37 14.62 -5.13 4.08
CA ALA A 37 15.12 -4.99 2.71
C ALA A 37 15.73 -6.29 2.16
N GLN A 38 16.37 -7.12 3.00
CA GLN A 38 16.88 -8.42 2.58
C GLN A 38 15.78 -9.38 2.09
N ILE A 39 14.54 -9.17 2.52
CA ILE A 39 13.38 -9.94 2.05
C ILE A 39 13.13 -9.71 0.56
N GLN A 40 13.23 -8.46 0.06
CA GLN A 40 13.05 -8.17 -1.37
C GLN A 40 14.01 -8.98 -2.24
N LEU A 41 15.27 -9.09 -1.81
CA LEU A 41 16.29 -9.86 -2.53
C LEU A 41 16.01 -11.36 -2.51
N LEU A 42 15.53 -11.90 -1.38
CA LEU A 42 15.19 -13.32 -1.26
C LEU A 42 13.96 -13.71 -2.08
N ASN A 43 12.94 -12.85 -2.11
CA ASN A 43 11.73 -13.05 -2.91
C ASN A 43 12.02 -13.06 -4.42
N HIS A 44 13.02 -12.30 -4.88
CA HIS A 44 13.46 -12.33 -6.28
C HIS A 44 14.19 -13.62 -6.68
N HIS A 45 14.87 -14.29 -5.74
CA HIS A 45 15.72 -15.45 -6.03
C HIS A 45 15.11 -16.80 -5.64
N HIS A 46 14.22 -16.88 -4.64
CA HIS A 46 13.69 -18.15 -4.14
C HIS A 46 12.15 -18.17 -4.07
N ARG A 47 11.55 -18.97 -4.94
CA ARG A 47 10.10 -19.28 -5.03
C ARG A 47 9.61 -20.20 -3.91
N HIS A 48 9.84 -19.87 -2.64
CA HIS A 48 9.47 -20.74 -1.52
C HIS A 48 8.58 -20.05 -0.48
N ALA A 49 7.58 -20.79 0.01
CA ALA A 49 6.69 -20.40 1.12
C ALA A 49 7.46 -19.94 2.38
N ALA A 50 8.70 -20.40 2.56
CA ALA A 50 9.60 -19.99 3.63
C ALA A 50 9.96 -18.49 3.59
N GLY A 51 10.14 -17.91 2.39
CA GLY A 51 10.44 -16.47 2.24
C GLY A 51 9.27 -15.60 2.69
N TYR A 52 8.05 -16.05 2.40
CA TYR A 52 6.84 -15.37 2.83
C TYR A 52 6.66 -15.39 4.36
N THR A 53 6.83 -16.55 5.00
CA THR A 53 6.77 -16.64 6.47
C THR A 53 7.87 -15.85 7.15
N TYR A 54 9.08 -15.82 6.57
CA TYR A 54 10.17 -14.99 7.07
C TYR A 54 9.81 -13.50 7.01
N SER A 55 9.19 -13.06 5.91
CA SER A 55 8.76 -11.68 5.74
C SER A 55 7.79 -11.22 6.83
N LEU A 56 6.75 -12.01 7.09
CA LEU A 56 5.76 -11.70 8.12
C LEU A 56 6.38 -11.66 9.53
N ASN A 57 7.36 -12.53 9.81
CA ASN A 57 8.08 -12.53 11.08
C ASN A 57 8.94 -11.27 11.24
N SER A 58 9.70 -10.89 10.21
CA SER A 58 10.50 -9.66 10.22
C SER A 58 9.63 -8.41 10.37
N LEU A 59 8.47 -8.36 9.71
CA LEU A 59 7.49 -7.30 9.92
C LEU A 59 7.00 -7.26 11.37
N THR A 60 6.67 -8.41 11.96
CA THR A 60 6.21 -8.47 13.35
C THR A 60 7.27 -7.91 14.31
N GLN A 61 8.53 -8.30 14.14
CA GLN A 61 9.65 -7.78 14.94
C GLN A 61 9.85 -6.26 14.74
N TYR A 62 9.68 -5.78 13.52
CA TYR A 62 9.76 -4.35 13.22
C TYR A 62 8.63 -3.54 13.91
N LEU A 63 7.40 -4.05 13.89
CA LEU A 63 6.26 -3.43 14.57
C LEU A 63 6.43 -3.43 16.10
N GLU A 64 6.98 -4.52 16.66
CA GLU A 64 7.37 -4.58 18.08
C GLU A 64 8.44 -3.54 18.42
N LEU A 65 9.40 -3.29 17.52
CA LEU A 65 10.42 -2.26 17.70
C LEU A 65 9.82 -0.85 17.72
N ILE A 66 8.83 -0.55 16.86
CA ILE A 66 8.08 0.72 16.91
C ILE A 66 7.44 0.89 18.28
N HIS A 67 6.71 -0.11 18.77
CA HIS A 67 6.09 -0.07 20.09
C HIS A 67 7.08 0.13 21.23
N LEU A 68 8.26 -0.49 21.15
CA LEU A 68 9.31 -0.30 22.14
C LEU A 68 9.87 1.13 22.09
N ALA A 69 10.03 1.71 20.90
CA ALA A 69 10.49 3.08 20.74
C ALA A 69 9.48 4.09 21.30
N ASP A 70 8.19 3.88 21.06
CA ASP A 70 7.10 4.67 21.64
C ASP A 70 7.12 4.60 23.17
N LEU A 71 7.33 3.41 23.73
CA LEU A 71 7.46 3.24 25.18
C LEU A 71 8.65 4.02 25.73
N ILE A 72 9.79 4.01 25.03
CA ILE A 72 10.98 4.78 25.43
C ILE A 72 10.67 6.28 25.43
N VAL A 73 10.02 6.81 24.39
CA VAL A 73 9.57 8.21 24.34
C VAL A 73 8.64 8.52 25.49
N HIS A 74 7.67 7.65 25.76
CA HIS A 74 6.75 7.84 26.87
C HIS A 74 7.48 7.89 28.22
N MET A 75 8.45 7.02 28.45
CA MET A 75 9.27 7.03 29.67
C MET A 75 10.11 8.32 29.79
N VAL A 76 10.68 8.80 28.69
CA VAL A 76 11.41 10.08 28.64
C VAL A 76 10.47 11.24 28.98
N GLU A 77 9.26 11.24 28.44
CA GLU A 77 8.25 12.28 28.69
C GLU A 77 7.79 12.30 30.16
N VAL A 78 7.57 11.12 30.76
CA VAL A 78 7.24 11.02 32.19
C VAL A 78 8.38 11.53 33.06
N TYR A 79 9.62 11.13 32.76
CA TYR A 79 10.80 11.62 33.48
C TYR A 79 10.95 13.15 33.33
N TYR A 80 10.77 13.68 32.13
CA TYR A 80 10.84 15.11 31.86
C TYR A 80 9.83 15.89 32.72
N LYS A 81 8.58 15.42 32.76
CA LYS A 81 7.51 16.05 33.56
C LYS A 81 7.75 16.00 35.06
N GLN A 82 8.35 14.92 35.57
CA GLN A 82 8.56 14.74 37.01
C GLN A 82 9.81 15.45 37.51
N GLU A 83 10.91 15.35 36.78
CA GLU A 83 12.23 15.76 37.26
C GLU A 83 12.76 17.02 36.57
N MET A 84 12.46 17.22 35.28
CA MET A 84 13.06 18.33 34.51
C MET A 84 12.29 19.64 34.60
N LEU A 85 10.97 19.61 34.78
CA LEU A 85 10.14 20.84 34.82
C LEU A 85 10.44 21.77 36.00
N CYS A 86 11.13 21.29 37.03
CA CYS A 86 11.60 22.16 38.11
C CYS A 86 12.85 22.98 37.74
N PHE A 87 13.49 22.66 36.60
CA PHE A 87 14.69 23.30 36.10
C PHE A 87 14.50 23.96 34.73
N VAL A 88 13.60 23.42 33.89
CA VAL A 88 13.38 23.84 32.50
C VAL A 88 11.95 24.36 32.32
N ASP A 89 11.79 25.51 31.67
CA ASP A 89 10.47 25.98 31.21
C ASP A 89 10.01 25.17 29.99
N GLU A 90 8.87 24.49 30.10
CA GLU A 90 8.26 23.71 29.02
C GLU A 90 7.94 24.56 27.78
N ASN A 91 7.64 25.85 27.98
CA ASN A 91 7.27 26.76 26.90
C ASN A 91 8.48 27.45 26.25
N ASP A 92 9.67 27.27 26.79
CA ASP A 92 10.89 27.82 26.20
C ASP A 92 11.31 27.00 24.98
N PHE A 93 11.03 27.53 23.80
CA PHE A 93 11.41 26.91 22.53
C PHE A 93 12.92 26.96 22.25
N LEU A 94 13.68 27.83 22.94
CA LEU A 94 15.13 27.91 22.82
C LEU A 94 15.85 26.89 23.72
N SER A 95 15.14 26.28 24.67
CA SER A 95 15.68 25.24 25.54
C SER A 95 16.15 24.03 24.72
N MET A 96 17.45 23.71 24.86
CA MET A 96 18.03 22.54 24.22
C MET A 96 17.38 21.24 24.71
N CYS A 97 16.93 21.18 25.97
CA CYS A 97 16.20 20.03 26.50
C CYS A 97 14.89 19.80 25.74
N ASN A 98 14.11 20.86 25.50
CA ASN A 98 12.85 20.80 24.75
C ASN A 98 13.09 20.43 23.28
N GLN A 99 14.11 21.02 22.66
CA GLN A 99 14.47 20.74 21.27
C GLN A 99 14.90 19.29 21.07
N GLU A 100 15.77 18.77 21.95
CA GLU A 100 16.29 17.40 21.83
C GLU A 100 15.24 16.35 22.17
N LYS A 101 14.28 16.65 23.07
CA LYS A 101 13.12 15.79 23.31
C LYS A 101 12.26 15.65 22.06
N ARG A 102 11.89 16.77 21.43
CA ARG A 102 11.15 16.79 20.17
C ARG A 102 11.93 16.12 19.03
N ALA A 103 13.26 16.30 19.00
CA ALA A 103 14.11 15.68 18.00
C ALA A 103 14.16 14.15 18.17
N LEU A 104 14.12 13.63 19.40
CA LEU A 104 14.05 12.19 19.65
C LEU A 104 12.73 11.59 19.14
N GLU A 105 11.60 12.24 19.45
CA GLU A 105 10.26 11.87 18.98
C GLU A 105 10.21 11.87 17.44
N ALA A 106 10.56 12.99 16.81
CA ALA A 106 10.57 13.12 15.36
C ALA A 106 11.47 12.07 14.68
N LYS A 107 12.60 11.72 15.30
CA LYS A 107 13.50 10.70 14.76
C LYS A 107 12.87 9.31 14.77
N ILE A 108 12.09 8.97 15.79
CA ILE A 108 11.39 7.68 15.85
C ILE A 108 10.28 7.65 14.80
N ASP A 109 9.51 8.73 14.68
CA ASP A 109 8.48 8.86 13.65
C ASP A 109 9.06 8.70 12.24
N ASP A 110 10.18 9.35 11.96
CA ASP A 110 10.90 9.24 10.68
C ASP A 110 11.36 7.80 10.41
N GLN A 111 11.88 7.10 11.42
CA GLN A 111 12.31 5.71 11.27
C GLN A 111 11.11 4.77 11.06
N ALA A 112 10.03 4.96 11.84
CA ALA A 112 8.80 4.20 11.74
C ALA A 112 8.20 4.32 10.34
N ALA A 113 8.08 5.55 9.83
CA ALA A 113 7.60 5.85 8.48
C ALA A 113 8.48 5.19 7.41
N ALA A 114 9.81 5.32 7.51
CA ALA A 114 10.73 4.73 6.54
C ALA A 114 10.61 3.21 6.44
N GLY A 115 10.52 2.49 7.57
CA GLY A 115 10.36 1.05 7.50
C GLY A 115 8.95 0.60 7.09
N LEU A 116 7.90 1.37 7.39
CA LEU A 116 6.56 1.08 6.85
C LEU A 116 6.51 1.24 5.33
N ASP A 117 7.20 2.24 4.77
CA ASP A 117 7.33 2.42 3.32
C ASP A 117 8.00 1.19 2.67
N HIS A 118 9.08 0.68 3.27
CA HIS A 118 9.71 -0.58 2.82
C HIS A 118 8.77 -1.79 2.92
N VAL A 119 7.90 -1.85 3.93
CA VAL A 119 6.90 -2.93 4.04
C VAL A 119 5.89 -2.84 2.91
N ILE A 120 5.48 -1.63 2.52
CA ILE A 120 4.61 -1.43 1.35
C ILE A 120 5.32 -1.93 0.10
N ASP A 121 6.59 -1.57 -0.11
CA ASP A 121 7.37 -2.05 -1.26
C ASP A 121 7.42 -3.58 -1.33
N VAL A 122 7.82 -4.24 -0.25
CA VAL A 122 7.88 -5.71 -0.17
C VAL A 122 6.52 -6.34 -0.50
N MET A 123 5.43 -5.78 0.05
CA MET A 123 4.08 -6.27 -0.18
C MET A 123 3.66 -6.08 -1.65
N MET A 124 3.91 -4.91 -2.23
CA MET A 124 3.56 -4.60 -3.63
C MET A 124 4.35 -5.45 -4.62
N ASP A 125 5.66 -5.65 -4.38
CA ASP A 125 6.51 -6.54 -5.18
C ASP A 125 5.97 -7.98 -5.15
N GLN A 126 5.50 -8.43 -3.98
CA GLN A 126 4.90 -9.75 -3.84
C GLN A 126 3.56 -9.86 -4.58
N VAL A 127 2.70 -8.85 -4.49
CA VAL A 127 1.43 -8.80 -5.24
C VAL A 127 1.69 -8.86 -6.74
N GLU A 128 2.61 -8.05 -7.26
CA GLU A 128 2.98 -8.06 -8.67
C GLU A 128 3.56 -9.41 -9.10
N HIS A 129 4.40 -10.02 -8.26
CA HIS A 129 4.94 -11.37 -8.51
C HIS A 129 3.83 -12.42 -8.60
N ILE A 130 2.87 -12.41 -7.68
CA ILE A 130 1.73 -13.34 -7.68
C ILE A 130 0.94 -13.19 -8.97
N LEU A 131 0.52 -11.96 -9.29
CA LEU A 131 -0.23 -11.66 -10.52
C LEU A 131 0.52 -12.12 -11.77
N ARG A 132 1.82 -11.79 -11.88
CA ARG A 132 2.65 -12.16 -13.04
C ARG A 132 2.85 -13.66 -13.20
N THR A 133 2.87 -14.44 -12.12
CA THR A 133 3.26 -15.86 -12.15
C THR A 133 2.10 -16.82 -12.03
N ARG A 134 0.95 -16.38 -11.50
CA ARG A 134 -0.22 -17.23 -11.25
C ARG A 134 -1.43 -16.90 -12.11
N GLN A 135 -1.51 -15.69 -12.67
CA GLN A 135 -2.59 -15.33 -13.59
C GLN A 135 -2.20 -15.78 -14.99
N GLU A 136 -2.95 -16.73 -15.55
CA GLU A 136 -2.71 -17.29 -16.87
C GLU A 136 -3.54 -16.56 -17.93
N VAL A 137 -3.06 -16.57 -19.18
CA VAL A 137 -3.81 -15.97 -20.30
C VAL A 137 -5.17 -16.64 -20.47
N SER A 138 -5.25 -17.96 -20.23
CA SER A 138 -6.49 -18.74 -20.30
C SER A 138 -7.54 -18.36 -19.26
N ASP A 139 -7.17 -17.60 -18.21
CA ASP A 139 -8.16 -17.08 -17.26
C ASP A 139 -9.06 -16.03 -17.92
N PHE A 140 -8.51 -15.23 -18.86
CA PHE A 140 -9.23 -14.14 -19.52
C PHE A 140 -9.45 -14.33 -21.03
N ASP A 141 -8.79 -15.32 -21.64
CA ASP A 141 -9.02 -15.76 -23.02
C ASP A 141 -9.02 -17.30 -23.11
N PRO A 142 -10.03 -17.97 -22.49
CA PRO A 142 -10.14 -19.42 -22.48
C PRO A 142 -10.37 -19.99 -23.89
N PRO A 143 -9.87 -21.21 -24.17
CA PRO A 143 -10.15 -21.88 -25.43
C PRO A 143 -11.65 -22.11 -25.66
N PRO A 144 -12.12 -22.11 -26.93
CA PRO A 144 -13.53 -22.32 -27.24
C PRO A 144 -14.07 -23.62 -26.65
N GLY A 145 -15.23 -23.55 -25.99
CA GLY A 145 -15.91 -24.72 -25.42
C GLY A 145 -15.43 -25.14 -24.03
N VAL A 146 -14.47 -24.42 -23.44
CA VAL A 146 -14.09 -24.60 -22.02
C VAL A 146 -15.09 -23.84 -21.15
N SER A 147 -15.69 -24.54 -20.18
CA SER A 147 -16.51 -23.90 -19.15
C SER A 147 -15.59 -23.29 -18.10
N VAL A 148 -15.73 -21.99 -17.86
CA VAL A 148 -15.02 -21.28 -16.79
C VAL A 148 -15.88 -21.29 -15.53
N ASP A 149 -15.28 -21.62 -14.39
CA ASP A 149 -15.93 -21.46 -13.07
C ASP A 149 -15.81 -19.98 -12.67
N LEU A 150 -16.92 -19.24 -12.65
CA LEU A 150 -16.97 -17.80 -12.42
C LEU A 150 -16.65 -17.38 -10.97
N ARG A 151 -15.91 -18.21 -10.22
CA ARG A 151 -15.28 -17.83 -8.96
C ARG A 151 -14.02 -17.02 -9.23
N SER A 152 -13.55 -16.27 -8.25
CA SER A 152 -12.27 -15.57 -8.40
C SER A 152 -11.12 -16.52 -8.72
N THR A 153 -10.20 -16.05 -9.55
CA THR A 153 -9.06 -16.83 -10.00
C THR A 153 -8.14 -17.17 -8.82
N PRO A 154 -7.35 -18.26 -8.92
CA PRO A 154 -6.37 -18.59 -7.89
C PRO A 154 -5.34 -17.47 -7.65
N ALA A 155 -5.02 -16.69 -8.68
CA ALA A 155 -4.17 -15.52 -8.59
C ALA A 155 -4.82 -14.42 -7.73
N CYS A 156 -6.09 -14.08 -8.00
CA CYS A 156 -6.86 -13.13 -7.20
C CYS A 156 -6.91 -13.52 -5.73
N GLN A 157 -7.24 -14.78 -5.42
CA GLN A 157 -7.27 -15.27 -4.04
C GLN A 157 -5.90 -15.14 -3.36
N SER A 158 -4.83 -15.51 -4.07
CA SER A 158 -3.46 -15.41 -3.55
C SER A 158 -3.05 -13.96 -3.25
N VAL A 159 -3.46 -13.00 -4.10
CA VAL A 159 -3.23 -11.56 -3.88
C VAL A 159 -3.96 -11.08 -2.64
N LEU A 160 -5.24 -11.43 -2.50
CA LEU A 160 -6.07 -11.00 -1.37
C LEU A 160 -5.59 -11.59 -0.05
N ASP A 161 -5.16 -12.85 -0.05
CA ASP A 161 -4.55 -13.49 1.12
C ASP A 161 -3.26 -12.77 1.54
N CYS A 162 -2.42 -12.40 0.56
CA CYS A 162 -1.19 -11.65 0.82
C CYS A 162 -1.50 -10.27 1.42
N LEU A 163 -2.31 -9.46 0.75
CA LEU A 163 -2.71 -8.13 1.20
C LEU A 163 -3.35 -8.16 2.59
N SER A 164 -4.25 -9.11 2.84
CA SER A 164 -4.97 -9.22 4.10
C SER A 164 -4.05 -9.55 5.27
N GLN A 165 -2.99 -10.35 5.06
CA GLN A 165 -2.05 -10.71 6.12
C GLN A 165 -1.18 -9.53 6.55
N TYR A 166 -0.55 -8.83 5.60
CA TYR A 166 0.25 -7.63 5.88
C TYR A 166 -0.60 -6.52 6.52
N THR A 167 -1.74 -6.20 5.92
CA THR A 167 -2.61 -5.12 6.44
C THR A 167 -3.15 -5.45 7.83
N THR A 168 -3.48 -6.72 8.13
CA THR A 168 -3.93 -7.13 9.47
C THR A 168 -2.83 -6.99 10.51
N LEU A 169 -1.56 -7.31 10.18
CA LEU A 169 -0.44 -7.14 11.11
C LEU A 169 -0.23 -5.67 11.45
N VAL A 170 -0.12 -4.81 10.44
CA VAL A 170 0.10 -3.35 10.64
C VAL A 170 -1.08 -2.73 11.40
N THR A 171 -2.32 -3.05 11.01
CA THR A 171 -3.54 -2.49 11.64
C THR A 171 -3.65 -2.85 13.12
N ARG A 172 -3.10 -3.99 13.55
CA ARG A 172 -3.15 -4.43 14.94
C ARG A 172 -2.04 -3.86 15.81
N ALA A 173 -0.96 -3.38 15.20
CA ALA A 173 0.28 -3.02 15.90
C ALA A 173 0.68 -1.56 15.67
N THR A 174 -0.20 -0.71 15.15
CA THR A 174 0.08 0.72 14.99
C THR A 174 -1.16 1.54 15.32
N ASP A 175 -0.98 2.83 15.55
CA ASP A 175 -2.11 3.72 15.81
C ASP A 175 -2.94 3.99 14.55
N LYS A 176 -4.12 4.56 14.77
CA LYS A 176 -5.09 4.82 13.71
C LYS A 176 -4.55 5.72 12.58
N HIS A 177 -3.74 6.73 12.91
CA HIS A 177 -3.25 7.68 11.92
C HIS A 177 -2.24 7.01 10.99
N ILE A 178 -1.29 6.27 11.56
CA ILE A 178 -0.30 5.48 10.81
C ILE A 178 -1.01 4.47 9.89
N VAL A 179 -2.02 3.77 10.41
CA VAL A 179 -2.83 2.82 9.63
C VAL A 179 -3.53 3.50 8.45
N GLU A 180 -4.11 4.69 8.64
CA GLU A 180 -4.81 5.41 7.57
C GLU A 180 -3.87 5.81 6.43
N VAL A 181 -2.68 6.32 6.74
CA VAL A 181 -1.67 6.68 5.74
C VAL A 181 -1.15 5.43 5.02
N PHE A 182 -0.78 4.39 5.78
CA PHE A 182 -0.31 3.11 5.23
C PHE A 182 -1.34 2.49 4.27
N LEU A 183 -2.58 2.32 4.72
CA LEU A 183 -3.64 1.74 3.88
C LEU A 183 -3.95 2.61 2.67
N GLY A 184 -3.81 3.92 2.79
CA GLY A 184 -4.02 4.82 1.67
C GLY A 184 -3.01 4.59 0.53
N GLU A 185 -1.73 4.54 0.88
CA GLU A 185 -0.67 4.26 -0.08
C GLU A 185 -0.79 2.86 -0.68
N VAL A 186 -1.08 1.85 0.15
CA VAL A 186 -1.33 0.47 -0.29
C VAL A 186 -2.48 0.40 -1.29
N GLY A 187 -3.60 1.08 -1.02
CA GLY A 187 -4.75 1.11 -1.91
C GLY A 187 -4.42 1.70 -3.27
N LEU A 188 -3.71 2.83 -3.30
CA LEU A 188 -3.34 3.50 -4.54
C LEU A 188 -2.33 2.69 -5.37
N ARG A 189 -1.27 2.17 -4.73
CA ARG A 189 -0.28 1.32 -5.41
C ARG A 189 -0.87 0.02 -5.91
N PHE A 190 -1.76 -0.60 -5.13
CA PHE A 190 -2.42 -1.82 -5.55
C PHE A 190 -3.34 -1.58 -6.76
N TYR A 191 -4.13 -0.50 -6.76
CA TYR A 191 -4.90 -0.09 -7.93
C TYR A 191 -4.00 0.06 -9.17
N ASN A 192 -2.86 0.74 -9.05
CA ASN A 192 -1.93 0.95 -10.16
C ASN A 192 -1.38 -0.38 -10.71
N ILE A 193 -1.04 -1.32 -9.83
CA ILE A 193 -0.60 -2.67 -10.21
C ILE A 193 -1.72 -3.39 -10.98
N LEU A 194 -2.96 -3.35 -10.50
CA LEU A 194 -4.11 -3.96 -11.19
C LEU A 194 -4.34 -3.33 -12.57
N ASN A 195 -4.36 -2.00 -12.65
CA ASN A 195 -4.55 -1.25 -13.89
C ASN A 195 -3.49 -1.67 -14.94
N GLN A 196 -2.22 -1.74 -14.56
CA GLN A 196 -1.15 -2.20 -15.44
C GLN A 196 -1.24 -3.70 -15.76
N HIS A 197 -1.61 -4.52 -14.78
CA HIS A 197 -1.70 -5.98 -14.96
C HIS A 197 -2.77 -6.36 -15.98
N ILE A 198 -3.97 -5.77 -15.89
CA ILE A 198 -5.07 -6.05 -16.82
C ILE A 198 -4.67 -5.71 -18.26
N ARG A 199 -3.92 -4.61 -18.48
CA ARG A 199 -3.42 -4.19 -19.79
C ARG A 199 -2.48 -5.18 -20.48
N ARG A 200 -2.03 -6.22 -19.78
CA ARG A 200 -1.17 -7.26 -20.35
C ARG A 200 -1.95 -8.38 -21.04
N PHE A 201 -3.28 -8.40 -20.91
CA PHE A 201 -4.12 -9.46 -21.45
C PHE A 201 -4.92 -8.98 -22.67
N ARG A 202 -5.20 -9.93 -23.56
CA ARG A 202 -6.38 -9.87 -24.41
C ARG A 202 -7.51 -10.59 -23.68
N ILE A 203 -8.70 -10.02 -23.72
CA ILE A 203 -9.82 -10.48 -22.90
C ILE A 203 -11.00 -10.82 -23.79
N ASP A 204 -11.47 -12.06 -23.69
CA ASP A 204 -12.66 -12.52 -24.40
C ASP A 204 -13.94 -11.92 -23.81
N THR A 205 -14.90 -11.59 -24.67
CA THR A 205 -16.09 -10.84 -24.29
C THR A 205 -17.18 -11.68 -23.61
N GLY A 206 -16.97 -12.99 -23.55
CA GLY A 206 -17.78 -13.95 -22.83
C GLY A 206 -17.13 -14.32 -21.51
N ALA A 207 -16.56 -15.52 -21.44
CA ALA A 207 -16.17 -16.14 -20.18
C ALA A 207 -15.08 -15.35 -19.44
N GLY A 208 -14.07 -14.88 -20.15
CA GLY A 208 -12.95 -14.09 -19.63
C GLY A 208 -13.35 -12.72 -19.11
N GLY A 209 -14.27 -12.02 -19.79
CA GLY A 209 -14.85 -10.78 -19.30
C GLY A 209 -15.60 -10.97 -17.98
N PHE A 210 -16.41 -12.04 -17.86
CA PHE A 210 -17.06 -12.38 -16.59
C PHE A 210 -16.05 -12.81 -15.51
N GLN A 211 -15.00 -13.54 -15.87
CA GLN A 211 -13.93 -13.95 -14.96
C GLN A 211 -13.18 -12.73 -14.39
N LEU A 212 -12.87 -11.75 -15.24
CA LEU A 212 -12.29 -10.48 -14.82
C LEU A 212 -13.22 -9.76 -13.83
N ILE A 213 -14.52 -9.67 -14.13
CA ILE A 213 -15.49 -9.05 -13.21
C ILE A 213 -15.52 -9.76 -11.85
N SER A 214 -15.44 -11.09 -11.82
CA SER A 214 -15.36 -11.85 -10.56
C SER A 214 -14.13 -11.45 -9.73
N ASP A 215 -12.96 -11.33 -10.34
CA ASP A 215 -11.73 -10.89 -9.65
C ASP A 215 -11.84 -9.44 -9.17
N LEU A 216 -12.33 -8.54 -10.03
CA LEU A 216 -12.50 -7.12 -9.70
C LEU A 216 -13.49 -6.89 -8.55
N ASN A 217 -14.54 -7.72 -8.44
CA ASN A 217 -15.47 -7.68 -7.32
C ASN A 217 -14.80 -8.10 -6.00
N GLU A 218 -13.94 -9.11 -6.02
CA GLU A 218 -13.20 -9.53 -4.83
C GLU A 218 -12.16 -8.47 -4.41
N TYR A 219 -11.43 -7.87 -5.37
CA TYR A 219 -10.53 -6.75 -5.08
C TYR A 219 -11.27 -5.54 -4.50
N HIS A 220 -12.45 -5.21 -5.04
CA HIS A 220 -13.32 -4.17 -4.50
C HIS A 220 -13.84 -4.52 -3.10
N GLY A 221 -14.22 -5.78 -2.86
CA GLY A 221 -14.67 -6.25 -1.56
C GLY A 221 -13.58 -6.12 -0.49
N TRP A 222 -12.34 -6.45 -0.85
CA TRP A 222 -11.18 -6.19 -0.01
C TRP A 222 -10.98 -4.68 0.24
N ALA A 223 -10.99 -3.87 -0.82
CA ALA A 223 -10.80 -2.43 -0.71
C ALA A 223 -11.85 -1.80 0.22
N SER A 224 -13.13 -2.12 0.03
CA SER A 224 -14.24 -1.63 0.86
C SER A 224 -14.14 -2.06 2.32
N ARG A 225 -13.57 -3.24 2.58
CA ARG A 225 -13.41 -3.76 3.95
C ARG A 225 -12.26 -3.06 4.69
N TYR A 226 -11.11 -2.96 4.04
CA TYR A 226 -9.86 -2.51 4.67
C TYR A 226 -9.65 -1.00 4.52
N LEU A 227 -9.83 -0.45 3.31
CA LEU A 227 -9.59 0.96 3.04
C LEU A 227 -10.74 1.80 3.63
N LYS A 228 -10.40 2.73 4.54
CA LYS A 228 -11.38 3.61 5.17
C LYS A 228 -11.61 4.91 4.42
N ASN A 229 -10.72 5.25 3.48
CA ASN A 229 -10.80 6.46 2.69
C ASN A 229 -11.69 6.26 1.45
N PRO A 230 -12.87 6.91 1.36
CA PRO A 230 -13.77 6.76 0.22
C PRO A 230 -13.15 7.18 -1.12
N GLU A 231 -12.26 8.19 -1.12
CA GLU A 231 -11.58 8.63 -2.34
C GLU A 231 -10.69 7.54 -2.94
N ILE A 232 -10.14 6.65 -2.09
CA ILE A 232 -9.30 5.53 -2.54
C ILE A 232 -10.17 4.35 -2.96
N VAL A 233 -11.27 4.09 -2.24
CA VAL A 233 -12.24 3.06 -2.64
C VAL A 233 -12.82 3.35 -4.03
N ARG A 234 -13.00 4.64 -4.39
CA ARG A 234 -13.45 5.06 -5.72
C ARG A 234 -12.60 4.49 -6.87
N TYR A 235 -11.31 4.28 -6.67
CA TYR A 235 -10.44 3.68 -7.68
C TYR A 235 -10.87 2.24 -8.02
N PHE A 236 -11.34 1.50 -7.02
CA PHE A 236 -11.85 0.13 -7.19
C PHE A 236 -13.27 0.11 -7.73
N ASP A 237 -14.11 1.12 -7.42
CA ASP A 237 -15.40 1.31 -8.09
C ASP A 237 -15.20 1.49 -9.61
N VAL A 238 -14.22 2.31 -9.99
CA VAL A 238 -13.84 2.53 -11.39
C VAL A 238 -13.32 1.25 -12.04
N LEU A 239 -12.50 0.44 -11.35
CA LEU A 239 -12.09 -0.86 -11.89
C LEU A 239 -13.29 -1.77 -12.17
N LYS A 240 -14.31 -1.81 -11.31
CA LYS A 240 -15.53 -2.57 -11.58
C LYS A 240 -16.24 -2.10 -12.85
N GLU A 241 -16.33 -0.78 -13.05
CA GLU A 241 -16.88 -0.21 -14.28
C GLU A 241 -16.04 -0.56 -15.52
N VAL A 242 -14.71 -0.63 -15.39
CA VAL A 242 -13.83 -1.14 -16.46
C VAL A 242 -14.16 -2.59 -16.81
N GLY A 243 -14.49 -3.44 -15.83
CA GLY A 243 -14.95 -4.81 -16.07
C GLY A 243 -16.15 -4.88 -17.02
N HIS A 244 -17.09 -3.94 -16.90
CA HIS A 244 -18.26 -3.89 -17.78
C HIS A 244 -17.91 -3.65 -19.25
N LEU A 245 -16.80 -2.97 -19.54
CA LEU A 245 -16.34 -2.72 -20.92
C LEU A 245 -16.11 -4.01 -21.71
N PHE A 246 -15.87 -5.14 -21.05
CA PHE A 246 -15.57 -6.42 -21.68
C PHE A 246 -16.81 -7.27 -22.00
N ILE A 247 -17.92 -7.07 -21.29
CA ILE A 247 -19.12 -7.94 -21.43
C ILE A 247 -20.28 -7.30 -22.20
N VAL A 248 -20.22 -5.98 -22.45
CA VAL A 248 -21.29 -5.27 -23.15
C VAL A 248 -21.25 -5.47 -24.67
N THR A 249 -22.41 -5.29 -25.31
CA THR A 249 -22.53 -5.31 -26.78
C THR A 249 -21.87 -4.07 -27.40
N PRO A 250 -21.49 -4.10 -28.68
CA PRO A 250 -20.86 -2.96 -29.33
C PRO A 250 -21.70 -1.66 -29.31
N GLN A 251 -23.04 -1.75 -29.33
CA GLN A 251 -23.89 -0.57 -29.19
C GLN A 251 -23.78 0.05 -27.80
N HIS A 252 -23.91 -0.76 -26.74
CA HIS A 252 -23.80 -0.26 -25.37
C HIS A 252 -22.37 0.21 -25.04
N LEU A 253 -21.36 -0.44 -25.62
CA LEU A 253 -19.97 0.00 -25.48
C LEU A 253 -19.77 1.42 -26.02
N ARG A 254 -20.38 1.74 -27.17
CA ARG A 254 -20.37 3.10 -27.73
C ARG A 254 -21.00 4.12 -26.77
N ASP A 255 -22.14 3.78 -26.17
CA ASP A 255 -22.81 4.66 -25.21
C ASP A 255 -21.94 4.89 -23.96
N LEU A 256 -21.29 3.85 -23.44
CA LEU A 256 -20.34 3.96 -22.32
C LEU A 256 -19.14 4.84 -22.65
N LEU A 257 -18.63 4.77 -23.88
CA LEU A 257 -17.50 5.57 -24.34
C LEU A 257 -17.87 7.04 -24.60
N HIS A 258 -19.11 7.32 -24.99
CA HIS A 258 -19.63 8.70 -25.02
C HIS A 258 -19.72 9.30 -23.62
N ASP A 259 -20.00 8.47 -22.61
CA ASP A 259 -20.00 8.84 -21.19
C ASP A 259 -18.62 8.62 -20.51
N ALA A 260 -17.53 8.46 -21.29
CA ALA A 260 -16.20 8.21 -20.75
C ALA A 260 -15.69 9.27 -19.73
N PRO A 261 -16.09 10.57 -19.79
CA PRO A 261 -15.71 11.53 -18.76
C PRO A 261 -16.13 11.14 -17.33
N ARG A 262 -17.09 10.23 -17.15
CA ARG A 262 -17.49 9.72 -15.82
C ARG A 262 -16.38 8.94 -15.10
N PHE A 263 -15.39 8.45 -15.83
CA PHE A 263 -14.25 7.72 -15.28
C PHE A 263 -13.18 8.66 -14.71
N GLU A 264 -13.24 9.95 -15.06
CA GLU A 264 -12.36 10.98 -14.49
C GLU A 264 -12.74 11.28 -13.02
N PRO A 265 -11.76 11.63 -12.17
CA PRO A 265 -10.33 11.83 -12.47
C PRO A 265 -9.49 10.54 -12.36
N VAL A 266 -10.12 9.38 -12.17
CA VAL A 266 -9.38 8.12 -11.90
C VAL A 266 -8.74 7.57 -13.17
N LEU A 267 -9.48 7.51 -14.26
CA LEU A 267 -8.97 7.15 -15.59
C LEU A 267 -9.29 8.28 -16.55
N ARG A 268 -8.29 8.69 -17.33
CA ARG A 268 -8.52 9.59 -18.46
C ARG A 268 -9.26 8.85 -19.56
N VAL A 269 -9.93 9.61 -20.42
CA VAL A 269 -10.69 9.05 -21.55
C VAL A 269 -9.81 8.15 -22.42
N GLU A 270 -8.56 8.53 -22.69
CA GLU A 270 -7.63 7.73 -23.50
C GLU A 270 -7.34 6.36 -22.86
N GLU A 271 -7.21 6.32 -21.53
CA GLU A 271 -6.94 5.09 -20.79
C GLU A 271 -8.14 4.13 -20.80
N VAL A 272 -9.36 4.66 -20.91
CA VAL A 272 -10.59 3.88 -21.12
C VAL A 272 -10.59 3.26 -22.52
N TYR A 273 -10.20 4.01 -23.56
CA TYR A 273 -10.06 3.46 -24.91
C TYR A 273 -9.02 2.35 -24.96
N GLU A 274 -7.86 2.54 -24.32
CA GLU A 274 -6.84 1.49 -24.22
C GLU A 274 -7.38 0.18 -23.61
N PHE A 275 -8.28 0.25 -22.62
CA PHE A 275 -8.96 -0.96 -22.10
C PHE A 275 -9.88 -1.60 -23.13
N VAL A 276 -10.64 -0.81 -23.89
CA VAL A 276 -11.51 -1.32 -24.94
C VAL A 276 -10.73 -2.04 -26.04
N GLU A 277 -9.52 -1.55 -26.36
CA GLU A 277 -8.64 -2.20 -27.33
C GLU A 277 -8.18 -3.60 -26.88
N LEU A 278 -8.27 -3.94 -25.59
CA LEU A 278 -7.92 -5.26 -25.06
C LEU A 278 -8.93 -6.36 -25.40
N ARG A 279 -10.16 -6.00 -25.81
CA ARG A 279 -11.18 -6.96 -26.20
C ARG A 279 -10.75 -7.78 -27.41
N THR A 280 -10.97 -9.10 -27.39
CA THR A 280 -10.63 -9.97 -28.53
C THR A 280 -11.43 -9.67 -29.80
N ASP A 281 -12.62 -9.08 -29.68
CA ASP A 281 -13.47 -8.67 -30.80
C ASP A 281 -13.21 -7.24 -31.31
N TYR A 282 -12.33 -6.47 -30.65
CA TYR A 282 -12.13 -5.03 -30.91
C TYR A 282 -11.89 -4.73 -32.40
N ALA A 283 -11.03 -5.50 -33.07
CA ALA A 283 -10.71 -5.32 -34.49
C ALA A 283 -11.95 -5.39 -35.41
N LYS A 284 -12.98 -6.14 -35.03
CA LYS A 284 -14.23 -6.28 -35.79
C LYS A 284 -15.23 -5.15 -35.49
N ILE A 285 -15.18 -4.61 -34.28
CA ILE A 285 -16.14 -3.61 -33.80
C ILE A 285 -15.58 -2.19 -33.86
N LYS A 286 -14.30 -2.01 -34.17
CA LYS A 286 -13.59 -0.73 -34.19
C LYS A 286 -14.35 0.37 -34.94
N SER A 287 -14.81 0.09 -36.17
CA SER A 287 -15.57 1.10 -36.94
C SER A 287 -16.88 1.49 -36.26
N MET A 288 -17.54 0.56 -35.59
CA MET A 288 -18.76 0.83 -34.84
C MET A 288 -18.47 1.63 -33.57
N VAL A 289 -17.32 1.44 -32.94
CA VAL A 289 -16.97 2.16 -31.71
C VAL A 289 -16.46 3.57 -32.03
N ASP A 290 -15.65 3.72 -33.09
CA ASP A 290 -14.99 4.98 -33.45
C ASP A 290 -15.89 5.94 -34.26
N GLU A 291 -17.02 5.48 -34.80
CA GLU A 291 -17.84 6.21 -35.79
C GLU A 291 -18.41 7.57 -35.31
N ARG A 292 -18.18 8.00 -34.06
CA ARG A 292 -18.44 9.37 -33.59
C ARG A 292 -17.42 9.94 -32.58
N CYS A 293 -16.17 9.47 -32.60
CA CYS A 293 -15.08 10.14 -31.86
C CYS A 293 -14.30 11.10 -32.76
N VAL A 294 -15.02 11.95 -33.49
CA VAL A 294 -14.40 13.15 -34.07
C VAL A 294 -14.40 14.18 -32.94
N LEU A 295 -13.22 14.35 -32.35
CA LEU A 295 -12.80 15.45 -31.48
C LEU A 295 -13.64 16.70 -31.70
N MET A 296 -14.34 17.13 -30.65
CA MET A 296 -14.86 18.48 -30.50
C MET A 296 -14.31 19.05 -29.21
#